data_AF-A0A5K0W791-F1
#
_entry.id   AF-A0A5K0W791-F1
#
_cell.length_a   1.000
_cell.length_b   1.000
_cell.length_c   1.000
_cell.angle_alpha   90.00
_cell.angle_beta   90.00
_cell.angle_gamma   90.00
#
_symmetry.space_group_name_H-M   'P 1'
#
loop_
_entity.id
_entity.type
_entity.pdbx_description
1 polymer ?
#
loop_
_entity_poly.entity_id
_entity_poly.type
_entity_poly.pdbx_seq_one_letter_code
_entity_poly.pdbx_strand_id
1 'polypeptide(L)'
;METLMSHNPSHRSSLCSFHYLRRDSIISHFLLISTSIFLVILSCLVFLDAFGVFQLHPLLRLGYLSFSSMPKQSAVVEEGCDYSNGRWVYDEDYQGLHYKEDCPFLDPGFRCQQNGRKDLDYQKWRWQPFGCDLP
;
A
#
# COMPACT_ATOMS: atom_id res chain seq x y z
N MET A 1 -33.45 11.64 80.01
CA MET A 1 -34.28 11.53 78.79
C MET A 1 -34.12 12.87 78.09
N GLU A 2 -33.43 13.05 76.97
CA GLU A 2 -32.98 12.19 75.86
C GLU A 2 -31.65 12.80 75.33
N THR A 3 -30.54 12.05 75.28
CA THR A 3 -29.93 11.42 74.08
C THR A 3 -29.77 12.27 72.81
N LEU A 4 -28.48 12.52 72.48
CA LEU A 4 -27.82 12.30 71.16
C LEU A 4 -28.27 13.19 69.98
N MET A 5 -27.48 13.55 68.97
CA MET A 5 -26.11 13.22 68.59
C MET A 5 -25.66 14.30 67.59
N SER A 6 -24.41 14.72 67.71
CA SER A 6 -23.66 15.41 66.66
C SER A 6 -23.66 14.57 65.37
N HIS A 7 -24.01 15.17 64.22
CA HIS A 7 -23.67 14.60 62.92
C HIS A 7 -22.64 15.48 62.20
N ASN A 8 -21.47 14.88 62.06
CA ASN A 8 -20.18 15.37 61.59
C ASN A 8 -20.13 15.59 60.05
N PRO A 9 -19.53 16.67 59.51
CA PRO A 9 -19.32 16.87 58.08
C PRO A 9 -17.88 16.47 57.69
N SER A 10 -17.59 15.18 57.49
CA SER A 10 -16.22 14.74 57.14
C SER A 10 -16.10 13.56 56.18
N HIS A 11 -17.09 13.31 55.32
CA HIS A 11 -17.01 12.19 54.35
C HIS A 11 -17.16 12.57 52.86
N ARG A 12 -17.15 13.88 52.50
CA ARG A 12 -17.35 14.33 51.11
C ARG A 12 -16.08 14.70 50.34
N SER A 13 -14.93 14.79 51.00
CA SER A 13 -13.67 15.29 50.42
C SER A 13 -12.78 14.23 49.76
N SER A 14 -12.88 12.95 50.16
CA SER A 14 -11.96 11.89 49.69
C SER A 14 -12.29 11.38 48.27
N LEU A 15 -13.58 11.25 47.94
CA LEU A 15 -14.03 10.73 46.63
C LEU A 15 -13.68 11.65 45.46
N CYS A 16 -13.69 12.98 45.66
CA CYS A 16 -13.36 13.95 44.61
C CYS A 16 -11.86 13.97 44.30
N SER A 17 -11.00 13.90 45.32
CA SER A 17 -9.54 13.84 45.14
C SER A 17 -9.07 12.51 44.54
N PHE A 18 -9.72 11.39 44.89
CA PHE A 18 -9.41 10.08 44.30
C PHE A 18 -9.84 10.00 42.82
N HIS A 19 -11.00 10.56 42.47
CA HIS A 19 -11.41 10.71 41.06
C HIS A 19 -10.51 11.67 40.29
N TYR A 20 -10.00 12.73 40.93
CA TYR A 20 -9.07 13.68 40.33
C TYR A 20 -7.72 13.01 40.01
N LEU A 21 -7.10 12.33 40.98
CA LEU A 21 -5.82 11.61 40.77
C LEU A 21 -5.95 10.42 39.80
N ARG A 22 -7.07 9.69 39.83
CA ARG A 22 -7.37 8.61 38.87
C ARG A 22 -7.62 9.16 37.47
N ARG A 23 -8.29 10.31 37.33
CA ARG A 23 -8.51 11.01 36.06
C ARG A 23 -7.20 11.58 35.51
N ASP A 24 -6.33 12.12 36.34
CA ASP A 24 -5.02 12.63 35.93
C ASP A 24 -4.08 11.50 35.48
N SER A 25 -4.11 10.35 36.18
CA SER A 25 -3.38 9.15 35.75
C SER A 25 -3.91 8.63 34.41
N ILE A 26 -5.25 8.58 34.23
CA ILE A 26 -5.88 8.14 32.98
C ILE A 26 -5.56 9.12 31.83
N ILE A 27 -5.65 10.42 32.05
CA ILE A 27 -5.29 11.46 31.06
C ILE A 27 -3.82 11.36 30.71
N SER A 28 -2.94 11.20 31.71
CA SER A 28 -1.50 11.01 31.50
C SER A 28 -1.22 9.77 30.64
N HIS A 29 -1.87 8.64 30.93
CA HIS A 29 -1.75 7.44 30.09
C HIS A 29 -2.25 7.67 28.66
N PHE A 30 -3.38 8.36 28.47
CA PHE A 30 -3.86 8.70 27.13
C PHE A 30 -2.89 9.63 26.37
N LEU A 31 -2.31 10.62 27.06
CA LEU A 31 -1.30 11.50 26.48
C LEU A 31 -0.02 10.74 26.10
N LEU A 32 0.46 9.84 26.97
CA LEU A 32 1.63 8.99 26.69
C LEU A 32 1.40 8.00 25.55
N ILE A 33 0.20 7.41 25.46
CA ILE A 33 -0.17 6.52 24.35
C ILE A 33 -0.27 7.32 23.05
N SER A 34 -0.90 8.50 23.08
CA SER A 34 -1.05 9.36 21.91
C SER A 34 0.30 9.84 21.38
N THR A 35 1.24 10.24 22.24
CA THR A 35 2.58 10.67 21.82
C THR A 35 3.38 9.50 21.27
N SER A 36 3.31 8.33 21.90
CA SER A 36 3.95 7.11 21.40
C SER A 36 3.46 6.73 20.00
N ILE A 37 2.14 6.71 19.78
CA ILE A 37 1.54 6.43 18.47
C ILE A 37 2.01 7.45 17.43
N PHE A 38 2.01 8.74 17.76
CA PHE A 38 2.45 9.79 16.84
C PHE A 38 3.92 9.61 16.44
N LEU A 39 4.81 9.30 17.38
CA LEU A 39 6.22 9.04 17.10
C LEU A 39 6.43 7.80 16.22
N VAL A 40 5.65 6.73 16.43
CA VAL A 40 5.68 5.53 15.58
C VAL A 40 5.18 5.82 14.17
N ILE A 41 4.13 6.64 14.02
CA ILE A 41 3.64 7.06 12.69
C ILE A 41 4.68 7.91 11.99
N LEU A 42 5.26 8.91 12.66
CA LEU A 42 6.29 9.76 12.08
C LEU A 42 7.52 8.96 11.66
N SER A 43 7.99 8.02 12.49
CA SER A 43 9.12 7.17 12.12
C SER A 43 8.77 6.30 10.93
N CYS A 44 7.59 5.69 10.90
CA CYS A 44 7.11 4.89 9.76
C CYS A 44 7.09 5.70 8.47
N LEU A 45 6.58 6.94 8.49
CA LEU A 45 6.59 7.83 7.32
C LEU A 45 8.01 8.13 6.83
N VAL A 46 8.92 8.50 7.75
CA VAL A 46 10.32 8.76 7.41
C VAL A 46 11.01 7.51 6.85
N PHE A 47 10.73 6.33 7.42
CA PHE A 47 11.24 5.07 6.91
C PHE A 47 10.68 4.74 5.52
N LEU A 48 9.39 4.95 5.27
CA LEU A 48 8.77 4.74 3.95
C LEU A 48 9.32 5.70 2.90
N ASP A 49 9.55 6.97 3.26
CA ASP A 49 10.20 7.96 2.38
C ASP A 49 11.66 7.57 2.09
N ALA A 50 12.41 7.12 3.10
CA ALA A 50 13.81 6.71 2.97
C ALA A 50 13.99 5.40 2.19
N PHE A 51 13.06 4.45 2.32
CA PHE A 51 13.16 3.12 1.70
C PHE A 51 12.30 2.95 0.44
N GLY A 52 11.40 3.87 0.09
CA GLY A 52 10.33 3.56 -0.87
C GLY A 52 9.74 4.69 -1.73
N VAL A 53 10.26 5.93 -1.72
CA VAL A 53 9.70 7.01 -2.58
C VAL A 53 10.76 7.80 -3.37
N PHE A 54 11.92 7.21 -3.67
CA PHE A 54 12.85 7.79 -4.66
C PHE A 54 12.59 7.34 -6.12
N GLN A 55 11.37 6.85 -6.42
CA GLN A 55 10.93 6.49 -7.78
C GLN A 55 9.57 7.10 -8.18
N LEU A 56 8.94 7.95 -7.36
CA LEU A 56 7.67 8.62 -7.70
C LEU A 56 7.82 10.13 -7.93
N HIS A 57 8.85 10.53 -8.69
CA HIS A 57 9.08 11.93 -9.04
C HIS A 57 8.88 12.25 -10.55
N PRO A 58 7.75 11.86 -11.18
CA PRO A 58 7.28 12.68 -12.29
C PRO A 58 5.82 13.16 -12.19
N LEU A 59 5.07 12.87 -11.12
CA LEU A 59 3.63 13.23 -11.08
C LEU A 59 3.29 14.63 -10.53
N LEU A 60 4.28 15.42 -10.11
CA LEU A 60 4.06 16.77 -9.56
C LEU A 60 4.83 17.90 -10.28
N ARG A 61 5.09 17.77 -11.59
CA ARG A 61 5.34 18.95 -12.44
C ARG A 61 4.03 19.50 -12.98
N LEU A 62 3.35 20.31 -12.16
CA LEU A 62 2.40 21.28 -12.68
C LEU A 62 3.19 22.34 -13.48
N GLY A 63 2.80 22.52 -14.74
CA GLY A 63 3.63 23.12 -15.78
C GLY A 63 4.06 24.56 -15.54
N TYR A 64 5.34 24.80 -15.84
CA TYR A 64 5.86 26.11 -16.24
C TYR A 64 6.87 25.90 -17.39
N LEU A 65 6.36 26.10 -18.61
CA LEU A 65 7.02 26.57 -19.83
C LEU A 65 8.45 26.07 -20.15
N SER A 66 8.55 25.06 -21.02
CA SER A 66 9.36 25.11 -22.26
C SER A 66 9.11 23.86 -23.09
N PHE A 67 8.27 23.99 -24.11
CA PHE A 67 8.25 23.09 -25.25
C PHE A 67 9.53 23.34 -26.04
N SER A 68 10.62 22.67 -25.68
CA SER A 68 11.69 22.40 -26.64
C SER A 68 11.37 21.05 -27.28
N SER A 69 11.00 21.11 -28.55
CA SER A 69 10.97 19.96 -29.44
C SER A 69 12.33 19.26 -29.37
N MET A 70 12.42 18.14 -28.66
CA MET A 70 13.55 17.22 -28.84
C MET A 70 13.49 16.70 -30.28
N PRO A 71 14.61 16.70 -31.01
CA PRO A 71 14.62 16.17 -32.35
C PRO A 71 14.23 14.70 -32.27
N LYS A 72 13.37 14.27 -33.18
CA LYS A 72 13.15 12.86 -33.48
C LYS A 72 14.45 12.30 -34.04
N GLN A 73 15.40 12.01 -33.15
CA GLN A 73 16.57 11.25 -33.49
C GLN A 73 16.07 9.81 -33.60
N SER A 74 15.69 9.41 -34.82
CA SER A 74 15.76 8.01 -35.23
C SER A 74 17.24 7.64 -35.30
N ALA A 75 17.90 7.65 -34.15
CA ALA A 75 19.09 6.88 -33.96
C ALA A 75 18.57 5.44 -33.85
N VAL A 76 18.73 4.69 -34.93
CA VAL A 76 18.89 3.25 -34.79
C VAL A 76 20.22 3.09 -34.07
N VAL A 77 20.20 3.32 -32.76
CA VAL A 77 21.18 2.72 -31.89
C VAL A 77 20.84 1.24 -31.97
N GLU A 78 21.85 0.40 -32.15
CA GLU A 78 21.73 -1.03 -31.88
C GLU A 78 21.59 -1.20 -30.35
N GLU A 79 20.59 -0.55 -29.77
CA GLU A 79 20.17 -0.67 -28.39
C GLU A 79 19.23 -1.87 -28.37
N GLY A 80 19.59 -2.88 -27.58
CA GLY A 80 18.77 -4.08 -27.43
C GLY A 80 17.31 -3.75 -27.12
N CYS A 81 16.42 -4.65 -27.50
CA CYS A 81 14.99 -4.52 -27.23
C CYS A 81 14.74 -4.35 -25.72
N ASP A 82 14.14 -3.22 -25.32
CA ASP A 82 13.67 -3.02 -23.95
C ASP A 82 12.37 -3.82 -23.73
N TYR A 83 12.52 -5.07 -23.31
CA TYR A 83 11.40 -5.97 -23.04
C TYR A 83 10.52 -5.52 -21.87
N SER A 84 10.97 -4.59 -21.04
CA SER A 84 10.18 -4.08 -19.91
C SER A 84 9.18 -2.99 -20.33
N ASN A 85 9.38 -2.38 -21.50
CA ASN A 85 8.56 -1.30 -22.01
C ASN A 85 7.71 -1.78 -23.20
N GLY A 86 6.40 -1.84 -23.00
CA GLY A 86 5.49 -2.44 -23.97
C GLY A 86 4.03 -2.26 -23.58
N ARG A 87 3.17 -3.06 -24.21
CA ARG A 87 1.74 -3.12 -23.90
C ARG A 87 1.22 -4.54 -23.99
N TRP A 88 0.14 -4.79 -23.27
CA TRP A 88 -0.66 -6.00 -23.47
C TRP A 88 -1.46 -5.89 -24.75
N VAL A 89 -1.39 -6.91 -25.60
CA VAL A 89 -2.14 -7.02 -26.85
C VAL A 89 -2.97 -8.29 -26.78
N TYR A 90 -4.23 -8.19 -27.18
CA TYR A 90 -5.12 -9.34 -27.28
C TYR A 90 -4.90 -10.04 -28.63
N ASP A 91 -4.66 -11.34 -28.57
CA ASP A 91 -4.29 -12.18 -29.70
C ASP A 91 -5.03 -13.52 -29.59
N GLU A 92 -5.97 -13.74 -30.51
CA GLU A 92 -6.84 -14.92 -30.53
C GLU A 92 -6.05 -16.21 -30.83
N ASP A 93 -4.95 -16.10 -31.58
CA ASP A 93 -4.14 -17.24 -32.02
C ASP A 93 -3.02 -17.57 -31.02
N TYR A 94 -2.86 -16.78 -29.95
CA TYR A 94 -1.80 -16.94 -28.95
C TYR A 94 -1.96 -18.16 -28.02
N GLN A 95 -3.07 -18.89 -28.15
CA GLN A 95 -3.38 -20.04 -27.29
C GLN A 95 -2.37 -21.20 -27.38
N GLY A 96 -1.62 -21.31 -28.49
CA GLY A 96 -0.72 -22.45 -28.74
C GLY A 96 0.48 -22.55 -27.78
N LEU A 97 0.89 -21.44 -27.16
CA LEU A 97 2.03 -21.38 -26.23
C LEU A 97 1.62 -21.45 -24.75
N HIS A 98 0.32 -21.46 -24.48
CA HIS A 98 -0.18 -21.43 -23.10
C HIS A 98 -0.02 -22.77 -22.41
N TYR A 99 0.15 -22.72 -21.09
CA TYR A 99 0.17 -23.93 -20.29
C TYR A 99 -1.14 -24.69 -20.46
N LYS A 100 -1.03 -26.01 -20.52
CA LYS A 100 -2.19 -26.89 -20.43
C LYS A 100 -2.34 -27.35 -18.99
N GLU A 101 -3.58 -27.51 -18.55
CA GLU A 101 -3.91 -28.04 -17.21
C GLU A 101 -3.42 -29.49 -17.01
N ASP A 102 -3.07 -30.17 -18.10
CA ASP A 102 -2.51 -31.52 -18.14
C ASP A 102 -0.99 -31.55 -17.84
N CYS A 103 -0.35 -30.38 -17.73
CA CYS A 103 1.09 -30.29 -17.47
C CYS A 103 1.42 -30.91 -16.09
N PRO A 104 2.26 -31.97 -16.03
CA PRO A 104 2.53 -32.68 -14.78
C PRO A 104 3.32 -31.84 -13.77
N PHE A 105 4.01 -30.80 -14.24
CA PHE A 105 4.77 -29.87 -13.41
C PHE A 105 3.97 -28.63 -12.99
N LEU A 106 2.75 -28.46 -13.50
CA LEU A 106 1.89 -27.36 -13.11
C LEU A 106 1.32 -27.65 -11.71
N ASP A 107 1.77 -26.86 -10.75
CA ASP A 107 1.31 -26.94 -9.37
C ASP A 107 -0.21 -26.80 -9.31
N PRO A 108 -0.93 -27.63 -8.52
CA PRO A 108 -2.37 -27.56 -8.39
C PRO A 108 -2.93 -26.16 -8.06
N GLY A 109 -2.17 -25.32 -7.34
CA GLY A 109 -2.57 -23.94 -7.02
C GLY A 109 -2.66 -23.02 -8.24
N PHE A 110 -1.93 -23.31 -9.32
CA PHE A 110 -1.95 -22.52 -10.56
C PHE A 110 -2.95 -23.01 -11.61
N ARG A 111 -3.71 -24.07 -11.30
CA ARG A 111 -4.68 -24.68 -12.22
C ARG A 111 -6.00 -23.91 -12.24
N CYS A 112 -5.99 -22.71 -12.78
CA CYS A 112 -7.11 -21.77 -12.68
C CYS A 112 -8.44 -22.39 -13.17
N GLN A 113 -8.44 -23.13 -14.28
CA GLN A 113 -9.66 -23.72 -14.82
C GLN A 113 -10.17 -24.85 -13.92
N GLN A 114 -9.28 -25.74 -13.46
CA GLN A 114 -9.63 -26.83 -12.53
C GLN A 114 -10.08 -26.28 -11.17
N ASN A 115 -9.56 -25.11 -10.78
CA ASN A 115 -9.93 -24.39 -9.56
C ASN A 115 -11.18 -23.51 -9.74
N GLY A 116 -11.92 -23.64 -10.84
CA GLY A 116 -13.27 -23.09 -11.01
C GLY A 116 -13.35 -21.76 -11.77
N ARG A 117 -12.25 -21.23 -12.31
CA ARG A 117 -12.28 -20.06 -13.19
C ARG A 117 -12.88 -20.45 -14.55
N LYS A 118 -13.91 -19.73 -14.98
CA LYS A 118 -14.70 -20.05 -16.20
C LYS A 118 -14.31 -19.22 -17.43
N ASP A 119 -13.81 -18.01 -17.22
CA ASP A 119 -13.35 -17.13 -18.30
C ASP A 119 -12.00 -17.61 -18.84
N LEU A 120 -11.84 -17.62 -20.17
CA LEU A 120 -10.62 -18.05 -20.85
C LEU A 120 -9.86 -16.90 -21.52
N ASP A 121 -10.47 -15.72 -21.61
CA ASP A 121 -9.90 -14.59 -22.36
C ASP A 121 -8.62 -14.04 -21.75
N TYR A 122 -8.37 -14.31 -20.45
CA TYR A 122 -7.08 -13.98 -19.82
C TYR A 122 -5.90 -14.71 -20.47
N GLN A 123 -6.16 -15.84 -21.14
CA GLN A 123 -5.16 -16.64 -21.85
C GLN A 123 -4.85 -16.10 -23.26
N LYS A 124 -5.49 -15.03 -23.69
CA LYS A 124 -5.29 -14.47 -25.05
C LYS A 124 -4.51 -13.16 -25.02
N TRP A 125 -4.04 -12.74 -23.85
CA TRP A 125 -3.23 -11.55 -23.71
C TRP A 125 -1.75 -11.91 -23.79
N ARG A 126 -1.03 -11.24 -24.70
CA ARG A 126 0.42 -11.34 -24.81
C ARG A 126 1.08 -10.00 -24.61
N TRP A 127 2.29 -10.02 -24.07
CA TRP A 127 3.11 -8.83 -23.93
C TRP A 127 3.78 -8.50 -25.27
N GLN A 128 3.71 -7.25 -25.71
CA GLN A 128 4.38 -6.74 -26.91
C GLN A 128 5.30 -5.57 -26.54
N PRO A 129 6.63 -5.77 -26.58
CA PRO A 129 7.60 -4.69 -26.43
C PRO A 129 7.44 -3.60 -27.50
N PHE A 130 7.84 -2.37 -27.19
CA PHE A 130 7.86 -1.30 -28.18
C PHE A 130 9.07 -1.43 -29.12
N GLY A 131 8.82 -1.42 -30.42
CA GLY A 131 9.88 -1.36 -31.45
C GLY A 131 10.56 -2.70 -31.77
N CYS A 132 10.09 -3.81 -31.19
CA CYS A 132 10.64 -5.16 -31.38
C CYS A 132 9.60 -6.24 -30.99
N ASP A 133 9.87 -7.47 -31.42
CA ASP A 133 9.11 -8.66 -31.05
C ASP A 133 9.86 -9.51 -30.02
N LEU A 134 9.12 -10.32 -29.25
CA LEU A 134 9.70 -11.33 -28.39
C LEU A 134 10.32 -12.45 -29.27
N PRO A 135 11.53 -12.94 -28.95
CA PRO A 135 12.19 -14.00 -29.71
C PRO A 135 11.54 -15.38 -29.52
#